data_AF-A0A6G8JHH3-F1
#
_entry.id   AF-A0A6G8JHH3-F1
#
_cell.length_a   1.000
_cell.length_b   1.000
_cell.length_c   1.000
_cell.angle_alpha   90.00
_cell.angle_beta   90.00
_cell.angle_gamma   90.00
#
_symmetry.space_group_name_H-M   'P 1'
#
loop_
_entity.id
_entity.type
_entity.pdbx_description
1 polymer ?
#
loop_
_entity_poly.entity_id
_entity_poly.type
_entity_poly.pdbx_seq_one_letter_code
_entity_poly.pdbx_strand_id
1 'polypeptide(L)' 'MITFTSIAEELDNLLTYIDSVRSGKPIYWVNPATGERKQATADENLSYIEDQVLLVAASVNILKDELKNQVGKFTN' A
#
# COMPACT_ATOMS: atom_id res chain seq x y z
N MET A 1 4.39 11.15 9.58
CA MET A 1 4.32 12.22 8.58
C MET A 1 4.42 11.55 7.22
N ILE A 2 3.46 11.77 6.32
CA ILE A 2 3.54 11.21 4.97
C ILE A 2 4.62 11.98 4.21
N THR A 3 5.51 11.24 3.57
CA THR A 3 6.62 11.78 2.78
C THR A 3 6.65 11.09 1.42
N PHE A 4 7.41 11.66 0.48
CA PHE A 4 7.65 10.96 -0.79
C PHE A 4 8.30 9.58 -0.56
N THR A 5 9.27 9.50 0.35
CA THR A 5 9.96 8.23 0.69
C THR A 5 8.99 7.18 1.22
N SER A 6 8.11 7.53 2.15
CA SER A 6 7.15 6.56 2.71
C SER A 6 6.15 6.06 1.65
N ILE A 7 5.72 6.92 0.72
CA ILE A 7 4.85 6.50 -0.39
C ILE A 7 5.59 5.58 -1.35
N ALA A 8 6.86 5.88 -1.66
CA ALA A 8 7.68 5.02 -2.50
C ALA A 8 7.87 3.63 -1.88
N GLU A 9 8.10 3.55 -0.56
CA GLU A 9 8.18 2.28 0.16
C GLU A 9 6.85 1.51 0.14
N GLU A 10 5.71 2.17 0.31
CA GLU A 10 4.38 1.55 0.18
C GLU A 10 4.15 0.98 -1.23
N LEU A 11 4.55 1.71 -2.27
CA LEU A 11 4.47 1.27 -3.66
C LEU A 11 5.39 0.07 -3.94
N ASP A 12 6.64 0.10 -3.48
CA ASP A 12 7.60 -0.99 -3.68
C ASP A 12 7.12 -2.28 -2.99
N ASN A 13 6.55 -2.16 -1.80
CA ASN A 13 5.93 -3.27 -1.09
C ASN A 13 4.74 -3.86 -1.86
N LEU A 14 3.85 -3.00 -2.38
CA LEU A 14 2.71 -3.42 -3.18
C LEU A 14 3.14 -4.13 -4.48
N LEU A 15 4.13 -3.58 -5.20
CA LEU A 15 4.67 -4.20 -6.41
C LEU A 15 5.30 -5.57 -6.12
N THR A 16 6.07 -5.67 -5.04
CA THR A 16 6.67 -6.94 -4.57
C THR A 16 5.59 -7.98 -4.25
N TYR A 17 4.48 -7.55 -3.63
CA TYR A 17 3.35 -8.42 -3.34
C TYR A 17 2.66 -8.90 -4.63
N ILE A 18 2.36 -7.98 -5.56
CA ILE A 18 1.76 -8.30 -6.86
C ILE A 18 2.63 -9.32 -7.62
N ASP A 19 3.94 -9.14 -7.64
CA ASP A 19 4.86 -10.09 -8.30
C ASP A 19 4.87 -11.47 -7.62
N SER A 20 4.71 -11.50 -6.30
CA SER A 20 4.57 -12.76 -5.56
C SER A 20 3.28 -13.50 -5.93
N VAL A 21 2.16 -12.78 -6.07
CA VAL A 21 0.88 -13.34 -6.56
C VAL A 21 1.03 -13.86 -7.99
N ARG A 22 1.60 -13.05 -8.89
CA ARG A 22 1.75 -13.41 -10.32
C ARG A 22 2.68 -14.60 -10.56
N SER A 23 3.72 -14.75 -9.73
CA SER A 23 4.64 -15.89 -9.81
C SER A 23 4.08 -17.19 -9.23
N GLY A 24 2.84 -17.17 -8.69
CA GLY A 24 2.22 -18.32 -8.06
C GLY A 24 2.88 -18.72 -6.74
N LYS A 25 3.69 -17.83 -6.15
CA LYS A 25 4.30 -18.08 -4.84
C LYS A 25 3.20 -18.09 -3.78
N PRO A 26 3.17 -19.08 -2.88
CA PRO A 26 2.18 -19.12 -1.83
C PRO A 26 2.41 -17.96 -0.86
N ILE A 27 1.42 -17.07 -0.76
CA ILE A 27 1.40 -15.98 0.20
C ILE A 27 0.67 -16.46 1.44
N TYR A 28 1.22 -16.15 2.61
CA TYR A 28 0.64 -16.58 3.88
C TYR A 28 0.42 -15.40 4.79
N TRP A 29 -0.73 -15.39 5.46
CA TRP A 29 -1.05 -14.45 6.51
C TRP A 29 -1.23 -15.18 7.84
N VAL A 30 -0.95 -14.49 8.94
CA VAL A 30 -1.17 -15.00 10.30
C VAL A 30 -2.51 -14.47 10.78
N ASN A 31 -3.41 -15.36 11.16
CA ASN A 31 -4.66 -14.96 11.77
C ASN A 31 -4.36 -14.35 13.15
N PRO A 32 -4.70 -13.07 13.39
CA PRO A 32 -4.36 -12.41 14.66
C PRO A 32 -5.14 -12.97 15.86
N ALA A 33 -6.29 -13.59 15.65
CA ALA A 33 -7.11 -14.17 16.72
C ALA A 33 -6.64 -15.58 17.13
N THR A 34 -6.13 -16.37 16.18
CA THR A 34 -5.75 -17.78 16.44
C THR A 34 -4.24 -18.05 16.35
N GLY A 35 -3.46 -17.13 15.79
CA GLY A 35 -2.04 -17.30 15.49
C GLY A 35 -1.76 -18.25 14.33
N GLU A 36 -2.80 -18.81 13.70
CA GLU A 36 -2.63 -19.78 12.62
C GLU A 36 -2.14 -19.12 11.34
N ARG A 37 -1.18 -19.77 10.68
CA ARG A 37 -0.71 -19.36 9.35
C ARG A 37 -1.63 -19.98 8.28
N LYS A 38 -2.29 -19.14 7.49
CA LYS A 38 -3.15 -19.56 6.38
C LYS A 38 -2.59 -19.07 5.05
N GLN A 39 -2.68 -19.92 4.03
CA GLN A 39 -2.34 -19.52 2.67
C GLN A 39 -3.48 -18.67 2.10
N ALA A 40 -3.13 -17.53 1.51
CA ALA A 40 -4.08 -16.66 0.84
C ALA A 40 -4.61 -17.32 -0.44
N THR A 41 -5.91 -17.29 -0.61
CA THR A 41 -6.62 -17.63 -1.84
C THR A 41 -6.43 -16.53 -2.90
N ALA A 42 -6.80 -16.82 -4.14
CA ALA A 42 -6.71 -15.84 -5.23
C ALA A 42 -7.58 -14.60 -4.94
N ASP A 43 -8.79 -14.80 -4.43
CA ASP A 43 -9.72 -13.71 -4.13
C ASP A 43 -9.19 -12.83 -2.98
N GLU A 44 -8.64 -13.43 -1.92
CA GLU A 44 -8.02 -12.67 -0.82
C GLU A 44 -6.82 -11.83 -1.29
N ASN A 45 -5.98 -12.38 -2.18
CA ASN A 45 -4.86 -11.63 -2.76
C ASN A 45 -5.35 -10.45 -3.61
N LEU A 46 -6.42 -10.64 -4.39
CA LEU A 46 -6.99 -9.59 -5.22
C LEU A 46 -7.59 -8.47 -4.36
N SER A 47 -8.42 -8.82 -3.36
CA SER A 47 -8.98 -7.84 -2.43
C SER A 47 -7.90 -7.06 -1.68
N TYR A 48 -6.83 -7.73 -1.24
CA TYR A 48 -5.72 -7.04 -0.59
C TYR A 48 -5.03 -6.03 -1.52
N ILE A 49 -4.78 -6.40 -2.79
CA ILE A 49 -4.20 -5.49 -3.78
C ILE A 49 -5.09 -4.27 -4.00
N GLU A 50 -6.40 -4.45 -4.14
CA GLU A 50 -7.37 -3.36 -4.30
C GLU A 50 -7.34 -2.40 -3.11
N ASP A 51 -7.35 -2.93 -1.87
CA ASP A 51 -7.26 -2.12 -0.65
C ASP A 51 -5.95 -1.32 -0.59
N GLN A 52 -4.80 -1.95 -0.91
CA GLN A 52 -3.51 -1.26 -0.88
C GLN A 52 -3.41 -0.15 -1.93
N VAL A 53 -3.98 -0.35 -3.13
CA VAL A 53 -4.04 0.70 -4.16
C VAL A 53 -4.81 1.93 -3.65
N LEU A 54 -5.94 1.71 -2.97
CA LEU A 54 -6.74 2.81 -2.39
C LEU A 54 -5.98 3.57 -1.29
N LEU A 55 -5.25 2.84 -0.42
CA LEU A 55 -4.43 3.44 0.63
C LEU A 55 -3.30 4.31 0.05
N VAL A 56 -2.55 3.78 -0.92
CA VAL A 56 -1.48 4.55 -1.59
C VAL A 56 -2.04 5.79 -2.29
N ALA A 57 -3.19 5.68 -2.97
CA ALA A 57 -3.84 6.82 -3.61
C ALA A 57 -4.26 7.90 -2.60
N ALA A 58 -4.73 7.50 -1.41
CA ALA A 58 -5.02 8.42 -0.32
C ALA A 58 -3.74 9.12 0.19
N SER A 59 -2.65 8.37 0.40
CA SER A 59 -1.35 8.92 0.80
C SER A 59 -0.83 9.95 -0.20
N VAL A 60 -0.92 9.67 -1.50
CA VAL A 60 -0.55 10.58 -2.60
C VAL A 60 -1.37 11.87 -2.56
N ASN A 61 -2.69 11.77 -2.34
CA ASN A 61 -3.54 12.96 -2.24
C ASN A 61 -3.18 13.84 -1.04
N ILE A 62 -2.90 13.24 0.13
CA ILE A 62 -2.45 13.99 1.31
C ILE A 62 -1.14 14.73 1.01
N LEU A 63 -0.16 14.06 0.38
CA LEU A 63 1.10 14.69 0.00
C LEU A 63 0.89 15.84 -0.99
N LYS A 64 -0.01 15.67 -1.97
CA LYS A 64 -0.36 16.71 -2.95
C LYS A 64 -0.92 17.96 -2.26
N ASP A 65 -1.81 17.79 -1.29
CA ASP A 65 -2.44 18.90 -0.59
C ASP A 65 -1.44 19.61 0.33
N GLU A 66 -0.55 18.86 0.98
CA GLU A 66 0.55 19.44 1.78
C GLU A 66 1.50 20.27 0.90
N LEU A 67 1.88 19.76 -0.28
CA LEU A 67 2.71 20.51 -1.24
C LEU A 67 2.03 21.80 -1.70
N LYS A 68 0.73 21.77 -2.02
CA LYS A 68 -0.03 22.98 -2.39
C LYS A 68 -0.02 24.01 -1.26
N ASN A 69 -0.23 23.57 -0.03
CA ASN A 69 -0.22 24.45 1.15
C ASN A 69 1.17 25.07 1.36
N GLN A 70 2.25 24.33 1.12
CA GLN A 70 3.60 24.85 1.23
C GLN A 70 3.90 25.85 0.13
N VAL A 71 3.58 25.56 -1.14
CA VAL A 71 3.78 26.51 -2.25
C VAL A 71 2.99 27.80 -2.01
N GLY A 72 1.73 27.70 -1.57
CA GLY A 72 0.89 28.86 -1.25
C GLY A 72 1.42 29.77 -0.14
N LYS A 73 2.30 29.27 0.74
CA LYS A 73 2.99 30.07 1.77
C LYS A 73 4.15 30.90 1.22
N PHE A 74 4.70 30.56 0.04
CA PHE A 74 5.81 31.27 -0.58
C PHE A 74 5.39 32.23 -1.69
N THR A 75 4.13 32.15 -2.15
CA THR A 75 3.58 32.99 -3.23
C THR A 75 2.64 34.10 -2.74
N ASN A 76 2.33 34.14 -1.44
CA ASN A 76 1.61 35.24 -0.76
C ASN A 76 2.58 36.03 0.11
#